data_AF-A0A386CAA1-F1
#
_entry.id   AF-A0A386CAA1-F1
#
_cell.length_a   1.000
_cell.length_b   1.000
_cell.length_c   1.000
_cell.angle_alpha   90.00
_cell.angle_beta   90.00
_cell.angle_gamma   90.00
#
_symmetry.space_group_name_H-M   'P 1'
#
loop_
_entity.id
_entity.type
_entity.pdbx_description
1 polymer ?
#
loop_
_entity_poly.entity_id
_entity_poly.type
_entity_poly.pdbx_seq_one_letter_code
_entity_poly.pdbx_strand_id
1 'polypeptide(L)'
;MNPPAPPHFTAVDLTSLFNVDRATLPATLRFHSPAAWAWGAQTLRGMPFLLGQPGAANVIYLDQAEVTVPLGDITASYLVFVHAVEDQRRPETPPGENDGNTVGALVSDYTLEYADG
;
A
#
# COMPACT_ATOMS: atom_id res chain seq x y z
N MET A 1 11.31 -20.83 0.89
CA MET A 1 10.37 -21.09 -0.20
C MET A 1 9.08 -20.39 0.18
N ASN A 2 8.66 -19.33 -0.52
CA ASN A 2 7.40 -18.67 -0.18
C ASN A 2 6.24 -19.60 -0.54
N PRO A 3 5.25 -19.80 0.35
CA PRO A 3 4.09 -20.62 0.02
C PRO A 3 3.37 -20.00 -1.19
N PRO A 4 2.78 -20.83 -2.07
CA PRO A 4 1.99 -20.32 -3.19
C PRO A 4 0.82 -19.49 -2.66
N ALA A 5 0.48 -18.41 -3.36
CA ALA A 5 -0.67 -17.60 -3.03
C ALA A 5 -1.95 -18.47 -3.04
N PRO A 6 -2.87 -18.29 -2.09
CA PRO A 6 -4.17 -18.95 -2.09
C PRO A 6 -4.89 -18.65 -3.41
N PRO A 7 -5.66 -19.61 -3.96
CA PRO A 7 -6.35 -19.44 -5.24
C PRO A 7 -7.46 -18.36 -5.20
N HIS A 8 -7.76 -17.81 -4.02
CA HIS A 8 -8.84 -16.85 -3.81
C HIS A 8 -8.42 -15.40 -4.03
N PHE A 9 -7.13 -15.13 -4.21
CA PHE A 9 -6.63 -13.77 -4.41
C PHE A 9 -5.84 -13.68 -5.71
N THR A 10 -6.11 -12.61 -6.45
CA THR A 10 -5.35 -12.21 -7.64
C THR A 10 -4.73 -10.85 -7.36
N ALA A 11 -3.41 -10.75 -7.53
CA ALA A 11 -2.73 -9.46 -7.40
C ALA A 11 -3.10 -8.56 -8.59
N VAL A 12 -3.39 -7.30 -8.29
CA VAL A 12 -3.57 -6.24 -9.30
C VAL A 12 -2.22 -5.56 -9.53
N ASP A 13 -1.80 -5.46 -10.78
CA ASP A 13 -0.59 -4.74 -11.15
C ASP A 13 -0.87 -3.23 -11.19
N LEU A 14 -0.23 -2.48 -10.28
CA LEU A 14 -0.36 -1.03 -10.18
C LEU A 14 0.89 -0.29 -10.70
N THR A 15 1.81 -0.99 -11.38
CA THR A 15 3.13 -0.45 -11.75
C THR A 15 3.02 0.82 -12.59
N SER A 16 2.03 0.89 -13.48
CA SER A 16 1.79 2.08 -14.32
C SER A 16 1.23 3.28 -13.55
N LEU A 17 0.74 3.08 -12.32
CA LEU A 17 0.16 4.12 -11.47
C LEU A 17 1.13 4.62 -10.40
N PHE A 18 2.29 3.97 -10.22
CA PHE A 18 3.31 4.46 -9.30
C PHE A 18 3.82 5.83 -9.74
N ASN A 19 3.83 6.79 -8.81
CA ASN A 19 4.12 8.20 -9.09
C ASN A 19 5.32 8.74 -8.31
N VAL A 20 5.78 8.04 -7.26
CA VAL A 20 6.89 8.47 -6.40
C VAL A 20 7.80 7.29 -6.08
N ASP A 21 9.11 7.54 -5.95
CA ASP A 21 10.04 6.60 -5.34
C ASP A 21 9.91 6.69 -3.81
N ARG A 22 9.52 5.61 -3.15
CA ARG A 22 9.32 5.58 -1.70
C ARG A 22 10.55 5.99 -0.88
N ALA A 23 11.76 5.91 -1.45
CA ALA A 23 12.97 6.37 -0.78
C ALA A 23 13.02 7.90 -0.63
N THR A 24 12.29 8.64 -1.47
CA THR A 24 12.26 10.11 -1.48
C THR A 24 11.11 10.71 -0.68
N LEU A 25 10.19 9.87 -0.16
CA LEU A 25 9.06 10.31 0.66
C LEU A 25 9.49 11.10 1.91
N PRO A 26 8.59 11.87 2.55
CA PRO A 26 8.85 12.43 3.87
C PRO A 26 9.32 11.36 4.87
N ALA A 27 10.14 11.74 5.85
CA ALA A 27 10.73 10.80 6.80
C ALA A 27 9.67 10.01 7.60
N THR A 28 8.50 10.61 7.80
CA THR A 28 7.35 10.06 8.51
C THR A 28 6.55 9.03 7.69
N LEU A 29 6.73 9.02 6.37
CA LEU A 29 6.12 8.05 5.45
C LEU A 29 7.14 7.05 4.86
N ARG A 30 8.43 7.28 5.10
CA ARG A 30 9.48 6.38 4.64
C ARG A 30 9.36 5.04 5.35
N PHE A 31 9.33 3.99 4.56
CA PHE A 31 9.34 2.63 5.08
C PHE A 31 10.76 2.25 5.54
N HIS A 32 10.99 2.22 6.85
CA HIS A 32 12.32 2.00 7.46
C HIS A 32 12.70 0.52 7.65
N SER A 33 11.89 -0.44 7.18
CA SER A 33 12.19 -1.86 7.41
C SER A 33 13.30 -2.37 6.47
N PRO A 34 14.37 -2.98 6.99
CA PRO A 34 15.41 -3.61 6.18
C PRO A 34 14.98 -4.99 5.61
N ALA A 35 13.70 -5.35 5.72
CA ALA A 35 13.25 -6.71 5.45
C ALA A 35 13.17 -7.03 3.94
N ALA A 36 13.50 -8.27 3.59
CA ALA A 36 13.55 -8.76 2.20
C ALA A 36 12.21 -8.73 1.45
N TRP A 37 11.09 -8.51 2.14
CA TRP A 37 9.75 -8.44 1.54
C TRP A 37 9.43 -7.06 0.94
N ALA A 38 10.41 -6.17 0.83
CA ALA A 38 10.13 -4.77 0.53
C ALA A 38 9.88 -4.49 -0.97
N TRP A 39 10.10 -5.42 -1.90
CA TRP A 39 10.04 -5.14 -3.34
C TRP A 39 9.48 -6.31 -4.15
N GLY A 40 8.92 -6.02 -5.33
CA GLY A 40 8.44 -7.03 -6.28
C GLY A 40 7.26 -7.87 -5.78
N ALA A 41 7.14 -9.09 -6.30
CA ALA A 41 6.07 -10.00 -5.92
C ALA A 41 6.25 -10.50 -4.48
N GLN A 42 5.25 -10.25 -3.64
CA GLN A 42 5.26 -10.54 -2.22
C GLN A 42 3.99 -11.24 -1.78
N THR A 43 4.09 -11.96 -0.66
CA THR A 43 2.94 -12.57 -0.01
C THR A 43 2.87 -12.05 1.41
N LEU A 44 1.89 -11.19 1.69
CA LEU A 44 1.69 -10.58 3.00
C LEU A 44 0.45 -11.20 3.63
N ARG A 45 0.62 -11.86 4.78
CA ARG A 45 -0.47 -12.60 5.47
C ARG A 45 -1.21 -13.59 4.56
N GLY A 46 -0.47 -14.21 3.63
CA GLY A 46 -1.04 -15.14 2.65
C GLY A 46 -1.69 -14.47 1.44
N MET A 47 -1.73 -13.14 1.31
CA MET A 47 -2.29 -12.47 0.14
C MET A 47 -1.18 -12.00 -0.80
N PRO A 48 -1.31 -12.22 -2.12
CA PRO A 48 -0.32 -11.79 -3.10
C PRO A 48 -0.41 -10.28 -3.35
N PHE A 49 0.73 -9.62 -3.41
CA PHE A 49 0.88 -8.22 -3.79
C PHE A 49 2.05 -8.06 -4.75
N LEU A 50 1.92 -7.14 -5.70
CA LEU A 50 3.04 -6.68 -6.51
C LEU A 50 3.50 -5.32 -5.98
N LEU A 51 4.57 -5.32 -5.20
CA LEU A 51 5.24 -4.10 -4.76
C LEU A 51 6.16 -3.59 -5.87
N GLY A 52 6.42 -2.28 -5.90
CA GLY A 52 7.32 -1.70 -6.88
C GLY A 52 8.76 -2.19 -6.79
N GLN A 53 9.60 -1.70 -7.70
CA GLN A 53 11.02 -2.02 -7.77
C GLN A 53 11.87 -0.84 -7.28
N PRO A 54 13.06 -1.07 -6.73
CA PRO A 54 13.97 0.02 -6.36
C PRO A 54 14.45 0.79 -7.59
N GLY A 55 14.77 2.09 -7.41
CA GLY A 55 15.40 2.91 -8.44
C GLY A 55 14.44 3.55 -9.46
N ALA A 56 13.13 3.46 -9.24
CA ALA A 56 12.09 4.11 -10.01
C ALA A 56 10.89 4.47 -9.12
N ALA A 57 9.86 5.09 -9.70
CA ALA A 57 8.57 5.23 -9.03
C ALA A 57 8.03 3.84 -8.68
N ASN A 58 7.69 3.64 -7.40
CA ASN A 58 7.44 2.31 -6.85
C ASN A 58 6.34 2.27 -5.79
N VAL A 59 5.70 3.41 -5.55
CA VAL A 59 4.52 3.56 -4.70
C VAL A 59 3.56 4.60 -5.32
N ILE A 60 2.31 4.53 -4.90
CA ILE A 60 1.32 5.58 -5.13
C ILE A 60 1.32 6.49 -3.89
N TYR A 61 1.68 7.75 -4.07
CA TYR A 61 1.58 8.78 -3.04
C TYR A 61 0.32 9.61 -3.27
N LEU A 62 -0.61 9.59 -2.29
CA LEU A 62 -1.97 10.10 -2.39
C LEU A 62 -2.15 11.57 -1.95
N ASP A 63 -1.06 12.29 -1.73
CA ASP A 63 -1.10 13.69 -1.24
C ASP A 63 -1.33 14.72 -2.37
N GLN A 64 -1.05 14.34 -3.62
CA GLN A 64 -0.96 15.30 -4.73
C GLN A 64 -2.14 15.26 -5.70
N ALA A 65 -2.76 14.09 -5.87
CA ALA A 65 -3.85 13.90 -6.83
C ALA A 65 -4.65 12.64 -6.48
N GLU A 66 -5.92 12.66 -6.88
CA GLU A 66 -6.74 11.46 -6.95
C GLU A 66 -6.11 10.46 -7.94
N VAL A 67 -6.17 9.17 -7.61
CA VAL A 67 -5.63 8.09 -8.45
C VAL A 67 -6.75 7.11 -8.76
N THR A 68 -7.08 7.00 -10.05
CA THR A 68 -8.02 6.02 -10.55
C THR A 68 -7.30 4.70 -10.84
N VAL A 69 -7.76 3.61 -10.24
CA VAL A 69 -7.24 2.27 -10.50
C VAL A 69 -8.21 1.54 -11.44
N PRO A 70 -7.86 1.33 -12.72
CA PRO A 70 -8.71 0.57 -13.62
C PRO A 70 -8.61 -0.92 -13.26
N LEU A 71 -9.71 -1.48 -12.74
CA LEU A 71 -9.78 -2.89 -12.37
C LEU A 71 -10.23 -3.79 -13.53
N GLY A 72 -10.77 -3.20 -14.60
CA GLY A 72 -11.37 -3.94 -15.71
C GLY A 72 -12.62 -4.73 -15.28
N ASP A 73 -12.95 -5.77 -16.03
CA ASP A 73 -14.14 -6.61 -15.79
C ASP A 73 -13.85 -7.69 -14.74
N ILE A 74 -13.53 -7.29 -13.50
CA ILE A 74 -13.32 -8.22 -12.39
C ILE A 74 -14.56 -8.32 -11.50
N THR A 75 -14.88 -9.54 -11.06
CA THR A 75 -15.84 -9.76 -9.97
C THR A 75 -15.06 -10.15 -8.72
N ALA A 76 -15.21 -9.36 -7.66
CA ALA A 76 -14.55 -9.60 -6.39
C ALA A 76 -15.51 -9.36 -5.21
N SER A 77 -15.41 -10.17 -4.17
CA SER A 77 -16.10 -9.90 -2.91
C SER A 77 -15.38 -8.84 -2.06
N TYR A 78 -14.07 -8.70 -2.25
CA TYR A 78 -13.23 -7.77 -1.49
C TYR A 78 -12.11 -7.21 -2.38
N LEU A 79 -11.79 -5.95 -2.17
CA LEU A 79 -10.54 -5.33 -2.61
C LEU A 79 -9.67 -5.10 -1.39
N VAL A 80 -8.40 -5.51 -1.48
CA VAL A 80 -7.45 -5.40 -0.36
C VAL A 80 -6.26 -4.57 -0.82
N PHE A 81 -5.94 -3.54 -0.05
CA PHE A 81 -4.84 -2.62 -0.33
C PHE A 81 -3.75 -2.76 0.74
N VAL A 82 -2.48 -2.65 0.32
CA VAL A 82 -1.38 -2.37 1.24
C VAL A 82 -1.21 -0.87 1.27
N HIS A 83 -1.61 -0.26 2.38
CA HIS A 83 -1.53 1.19 2.57
C HIS A 83 -0.60 1.50 3.73
N ALA A 84 0.49 2.22 3.44
CA ALA A 84 1.35 2.82 4.45
C ALA A 84 0.84 4.22 4.76
N VAL A 85 0.70 4.53 6.05
CA VAL A 85 0.17 5.79 6.53
C VAL A 85 1.19 6.43 7.47
N GLU A 86 1.14 7.75 7.59
CA GLU A 86 1.98 8.46 8.56
C GLU A 86 1.60 8.03 9.98
N ASP A 87 2.60 7.87 10.83
CA ASP A 87 2.40 7.63 12.25
C ASP A 87 2.02 8.94 12.95
N GLN A 88 0.85 8.98 13.59
CA GLN A 88 0.44 10.08 14.46
C GLN A 88 1.19 10.01 15.80
N ARG A 89 2.42 10.49 15.78
CA ARG A 89 3.24 10.53 16.98
C ARG A 89 2.78 11.63 17.93
N ARG A 90 2.54 11.29 19.19
CA ARG A 90 2.25 12.27 20.22
C ARG A 90 3.54 12.94 20.71
N PRO A 91 3.49 14.21 21.15
CA PRO A 91 4.67 14.91 21.66
C PRO A 91 5.39 14.16 22.80
N GLU A 92 4.65 13.40 23.60
CA GLU A 92 5.15 12.61 24.72
C GLU A 92 5.78 11.26 24.34
N THR A 93 5.64 10.78 23.09
CA THR A 93 6.17 9.46 22.67
C THR A 93 7.72 9.46 22.69
N PRO A 94 8.38 8.54 23.41
CA PRO A 94 9.84 8.45 23.45
C PRO A 94 10.49 8.24 22.08
N PRO A 95 11.71 8.77 21.83
CA PRO A 95 12.46 8.50 20.59
C PRO A 95 12.61 7.00 20.31
N GLY A 96 12.22 6.56 19.12
CA GLY A 96 12.26 5.14 18.71
C GLY A 96 11.00 4.34 19.03
N GLU A 97 10.04 4.92 19.75
CA GLU A 97 8.71 4.33 19.97
C GLU A 97 7.68 4.96 19.03
N ASN A 98 6.61 4.21 18.79
CA ASN A 98 5.49 4.59 17.94
C ASN A 98 4.19 4.28 18.68
N ASP A 99 3.37 5.30 18.94
CA ASP A 99 2.04 5.14 19.55
C ASP A 99 1.04 4.50 18.57
N GLY A 100 1.42 4.41 17.29
CA GLY A 100 0.57 4.01 16.19
C GLY A 100 -0.53 5.04 15.92
N ASN A 101 -1.48 4.63 15.08
CA ASN A 101 -2.63 5.45 14.75
C ASN A 101 -3.85 5.00 15.56
N THR A 102 -4.70 5.97 15.94
CA THR A 102 -5.97 5.67 16.61
C THR A 102 -6.85 4.82 15.68
N VAL A 103 -7.37 3.71 16.18
CA VAL A 103 -8.25 2.83 15.41
C VAL A 103 -9.51 3.61 14.98
N GLY A 104 -9.83 3.57 13.69
CA GLY A 104 -10.97 4.28 13.11
C GLY A 104 -10.68 5.74 12.72
N ALA A 105 -9.46 6.22 12.90
CA ALA A 105 -9.05 7.50 12.33
C ALA A 105 -9.12 7.46 10.80
N LEU A 106 -9.50 8.59 10.19
CA LEU A 106 -9.53 8.72 8.74
C LEU A 106 -8.12 8.61 8.17
N VAL A 107 -7.96 7.76 7.16
CA VAL A 107 -6.71 7.52 6.44
C VAL A 107 -6.80 8.02 5.01
N SER A 108 -7.86 7.64 4.29
CA SER A 108 -8.12 8.01 2.91
C SER A 108 -9.59 7.74 2.60
N ASP A 109 -10.13 8.49 1.66
CA ASP A 109 -11.42 8.19 1.04
C ASP A 109 -11.20 7.23 -0.14
N TYR A 110 -12.18 6.37 -0.38
CA TYR A 110 -12.21 5.42 -1.49
C TYR A 110 -13.59 5.43 -2.13
N THR A 111 -13.61 5.53 -3.45
CA THR A 111 -14.82 5.35 -4.25
C THR A 111 -14.68 4.07 -5.07
N LEU A 112 -15.71 3.23 -5.03
CA LEU A 112 -15.80 2.06 -5.90
C LEU A 112 -16.90 2.30 -6.92
N GLU A 113 -16.52 2.36 -8.20
CA GLU A 113 -17.45 2.50 -9.31
C GLU A 113 -17.67 1.14 -9.95
N TYR A 114 -18.93 0.72 -10.00
CA TYR A 114 -19.34 -0.53 -10.64
C TYR A 114 -19.72 -0.27 -12.10
N ALA A 115 -19.43 -1.24 -12.97
CA ALA A 115 -19.71 -1.09 -14.41
C ALA A 115 -21.20 -0.98 -14.72
N ASP A 116 -22.08 -1.46 -13.83
CA ASP A 116 -23.54 -1.49 -13.98
C ASP A 116 -24.28 -0.31 -13.33
N GLY A 117 -23.58 0.58 -12.62
CA GLY A 117 -24.16 1.77 -11.96
C GLY A 117 -25.06 1.44 -10.78
#